data_AF-A0A923E075-F1
#
_entry.id   AF-A0A923E075-F1
#
_cell.length_a   1.000
_cell.length_b   1.000
_cell.length_c   1.000
_cell.angle_alpha   90.00
_cell.angle_beta   90.00
_cell.angle_gamma   90.00
#
_symmetry.space_group_name_H-M   'P 1'
#
loop_
_entity.id
_entity.type
_entity.pdbx_description
1 polymer ?
#
loop_
_entity_poly.entity_id
_entity_poly.type
_entity_poly.pdbx_seq_one_letter_code
_entity_poly.pdbx_strand_id
1 'polypeptide(L)'
;MVAGGDGIVAHSDALLAGGSIDIESGGGASTGAALETSSKGVKTGVYLIVEGADLSVDSADDSLHSDGAIRLSSGTLEIASGDDGIHAEVAAVLDGADVTVSQSNEGLEAGLITVADGSVDITASDDGINGSGSTSVEAGVAAAAASSDETGAVEQQDQRQAGPGGEGADFTDSGELVTISGGSLVVNAGGDGLDSNGSISITGGTTTVWGPTNDGNGALDCNGTMSVTGGTLLAVGSAGMAEAPSSTEGAGWISAALSGAQGSKVRIVDSAGTEILSFTASKAFASIVYASAQITNGADYTIEVDGSSTSVTAGQAAAGTGGAMGGPGGQGVPVALGGPRAR
;
A
#
# COMPACT_ATOMS: atom_id res chain seq x y z
N MET A 1 26.36 -6.66 12.28
CA MET A 1 27.47 -5.82 11.79
C MET A 1 27.06 -4.37 11.89
N VAL A 2 27.99 -3.43 12.05
CA VAL A 2 27.69 -1.99 12.10
C VAL A 2 28.49 -1.30 11.01
N ALA A 3 27.82 -0.59 10.11
CA ALA A 3 28.41 0.12 8.98
C ALA A 3 28.05 1.61 9.03
N GLY A 4 29.01 2.48 8.66
CA GLY A 4 28.74 3.92 8.56
C GLY A 4 28.01 4.33 7.28
N GLY A 5 27.98 3.44 6.27
CA GLY A 5 27.16 3.56 5.06
C GLY A 5 26.42 2.23 4.87
N ASP A 6 26.28 1.76 3.64
CA ASP A 6 25.57 0.51 3.35
C ASP A 6 26.12 -0.71 4.13
N GLY A 7 25.23 -1.62 4.56
CA GLY A 7 25.58 -2.85 5.26
C GLY A 7 26.14 -3.92 4.33
N ILE A 8 25.27 -4.53 3.52
CA ILE A 8 25.63 -5.45 2.44
C ILE A 8 25.44 -4.74 1.09
N VAL A 9 26.45 -4.80 0.23
CA VAL A 9 26.38 -4.24 -1.13
C VAL A 9 26.70 -5.31 -2.16
N ALA A 10 25.80 -5.49 -3.12
CA ALA A 10 26.03 -6.28 -4.31
C ALA A 10 25.76 -5.43 -5.55
N HIS A 11 26.73 -5.34 -6.46
CA HIS A 11 26.55 -4.61 -7.72
C HIS A 11 25.56 -5.29 -8.69
N SER A 12 25.30 -6.58 -8.51
CA SER A 12 24.22 -7.28 -9.20
C SER A 12 23.25 -7.86 -8.18
N ASP A 13 23.48 -9.08 -7.75
CA ASP A 13 22.51 -9.89 -7.02
C ASP A 13 23.04 -10.25 -5.63
N ALA A 14 22.13 -10.30 -4.66
CA ALA A 14 22.37 -10.94 -3.38
C ALA A 14 21.34 -12.05 -3.14
N LEU A 15 21.83 -13.23 -2.74
CA LEU A 15 21.02 -14.34 -2.28
C LEU A 15 21.34 -14.62 -0.81
N LEU A 16 20.36 -14.42 0.06
CA LEU A 16 20.45 -14.72 1.49
C LEU A 16 19.70 -16.04 1.76
N ALA A 17 20.41 -17.17 1.59
CA ALA A 17 19.84 -18.52 1.59
C ALA A 17 19.80 -19.21 2.97
N GLY A 18 19.94 -18.47 4.06
CA GLY A 18 19.93 -19.00 5.42
C GLY A 18 20.90 -18.33 6.40
N GLY A 19 20.73 -18.67 7.68
CA GLY A 19 21.53 -18.12 8.78
C GLY A 19 20.94 -16.84 9.36
N SER A 20 21.49 -16.41 10.50
CA SER A 20 21.12 -15.15 11.15
C SER A 20 22.08 -14.04 10.74
N ILE A 21 21.52 -12.92 10.28
CA ILE A 21 22.24 -11.76 9.79
C ILE A 21 21.69 -10.53 10.50
N ASP A 22 22.53 -9.87 11.31
CA ASP A 22 22.19 -8.60 11.96
C ASP A 22 22.95 -7.46 11.26
N ILE A 23 22.26 -6.39 10.88
CA ILE A 23 22.84 -5.22 10.20
C ILE A 23 22.35 -3.95 10.89
N GLU A 24 23.30 -3.08 11.23
CA GLU A 24 23.04 -1.68 11.56
C GLU A 24 23.81 -0.82 10.54
N SER A 25 23.12 0.05 9.80
CA SER A 25 23.73 0.92 8.78
C SER A 25 23.37 2.39 8.99
N GLY A 26 24.34 3.28 8.81
CA GLY A 26 24.15 4.74 8.94
C GLY A 26 23.75 5.23 10.33
N GLY A 27 23.88 4.39 11.37
CA GLY A 27 23.41 4.70 12.72
C GLY A 27 21.93 4.37 12.98
N GLY A 28 21.31 3.59 12.09
CA GLY A 28 19.96 3.06 12.25
C GLY A 28 18.84 4.04 11.91
N ALA A 29 17.62 3.52 11.91
CA ALA A 29 16.38 4.15 11.48
C ALA A 29 16.12 5.51 12.12
N SER A 30 16.45 5.64 13.41
CA SER A 30 16.26 6.90 14.15
C SER A 30 17.15 8.05 13.66
N THR A 31 18.17 7.77 12.85
CA THR A 31 19.05 8.78 12.26
C THR A 31 18.44 9.43 11.01
N GLY A 32 17.63 8.69 10.26
CA GLY A 32 17.07 9.14 8.97
C GLY A 32 18.10 9.19 7.84
N ALA A 33 17.63 9.20 6.59
CA ALA A 33 18.50 9.09 5.42
C ALA A 33 19.43 10.31 5.28
N ALA A 34 20.71 10.05 5.00
CA ALA A 34 21.69 11.09 4.75
C ALA A 34 21.77 11.41 3.25
N LEU A 35 21.75 12.70 2.89
CA LEU A 35 21.75 13.16 1.50
C LEU A 35 22.99 12.75 0.68
N GLU A 36 24.12 12.56 1.34
CA GLU A 36 25.43 12.43 0.68
C GLU A 36 26.05 11.02 0.82
N THR A 37 25.42 10.12 1.58
CA THR A 37 25.98 8.80 1.87
C THR A 37 24.88 7.76 2.00
N SER A 38 24.80 6.87 1.00
CA SER A 38 23.96 5.68 1.01
C SER A 38 24.19 4.90 2.30
N SER A 39 23.11 4.64 3.02
CA SER A 39 23.12 4.03 4.36
C SER A 39 22.15 2.86 4.46
N LYS A 40 21.99 2.15 3.34
CA LYS A 40 21.00 1.08 3.16
C LYS A 40 21.44 -0.19 3.88
N GLY A 41 20.49 -0.97 4.38
CA GLY A 41 20.82 -2.23 5.05
C GLY A 41 21.43 -3.25 4.09
N VAL A 42 20.63 -3.65 3.09
CA VAL A 42 21.05 -4.51 1.98
C VAL A 42 20.77 -3.82 0.67
N LYS A 43 21.81 -3.49 -0.09
CA LYS A 43 21.73 -2.81 -1.38
C LYS A 43 22.13 -3.74 -2.53
N THR A 44 21.26 -3.87 -3.52
CA THR A 44 21.49 -4.69 -4.71
C THR A 44 21.23 -3.91 -6.00
N GLY A 45 21.99 -4.20 -7.06
CA GLY A 45 21.80 -3.55 -8.36
C GLY A 45 20.79 -4.23 -9.28
N VAL A 46 20.38 -5.48 -9.00
CA VAL A 46 19.43 -6.21 -9.84
C VAL A 46 18.43 -7.02 -9.01
N TYR A 47 18.91 -7.97 -8.21
CA TYR A 47 18.03 -8.81 -7.39
C TYR A 47 18.50 -8.94 -5.95
N LEU A 48 17.57 -8.77 -5.02
CA LEU A 48 17.70 -9.31 -3.67
C LEU A 48 16.73 -10.48 -3.51
N ILE A 49 17.26 -11.65 -3.19
CA ILE A 49 16.48 -12.84 -2.90
C ILE A 49 16.77 -13.29 -1.47
N VAL A 50 15.73 -13.42 -0.66
CA VAL A 50 15.81 -13.97 0.70
C VAL A 50 15.07 -15.31 0.74
N GLU A 51 15.83 -16.37 1.01
CA GLU A 51 15.36 -17.75 1.05
C GLU A 51 15.86 -18.43 2.34
N GLY A 52 15.18 -18.15 3.45
CA GLY A 52 15.35 -18.88 4.71
C GLY A 52 16.35 -18.26 5.69
N ALA A 53 16.79 -17.03 5.43
CA ALA A 53 17.60 -16.25 6.37
C ALA A 53 16.72 -15.59 7.44
N ASP A 54 17.27 -15.48 8.65
CA ASP A 54 16.74 -14.63 9.72
C ASP A 54 17.50 -13.30 9.66
N LEU A 55 16.84 -12.22 9.27
CA LEU A 55 17.48 -10.95 9.00
C LEU A 55 16.95 -9.88 9.96
N SER A 56 17.85 -9.25 10.71
CA SER A 56 17.55 -8.05 11.49
C SER A 56 18.29 -6.86 10.87
N VAL A 57 17.55 -5.84 10.43
CA VAL A 57 18.13 -4.63 9.82
C VAL A 57 17.63 -3.38 10.55
N ASP A 58 18.57 -2.53 10.95
CA ASP A 58 18.31 -1.19 11.45
C ASP A 58 19.11 -0.20 10.60
N SER A 59 18.46 0.49 9.66
CA SER A 59 19.13 1.30 8.64
C SER A 59 18.63 2.74 8.65
N ALA A 60 19.55 3.70 8.48
CA ALA A 60 19.18 5.12 8.40
C ALA A 60 18.44 5.46 7.08
N ASP A 61 18.74 4.74 6.01
CA ASP A 61 18.11 4.77 4.69
C ASP A 61 17.36 3.43 4.50
N ASP A 62 17.00 3.02 3.28
CA ASP A 62 16.24 1.80 3.03
C ASP A 62 16.83 0.56 3.70
N SER A 63 15.97 -0.24 4.35
CA SER A 63 16.44 -1.49 4.96
C SER A 63 16.81 -2.51 3.90
N LEU A 64 15.90 -2.77 2.96
CA LEU A 64 16.17 -3.61 1.78
C LEU A 64 15.96 -2.81 0.51
N HIS A 65 16.99 -2.73 -0.33
CA HIS A 65 16.94 -1.95 -1.55
C HIS A 65 17.42 -2.74 -2.78
N SER A 66 16.67 -2.61 -3.87
CA SER A 66 17.08 -3.10 -5.19
C SER A 66 16.73 -2.12 -6.30
N ASP A 67 17.72 -1.83 -7.16
CA ASP A 67 17.52 -1.14 -8.43
C ASP A 67 16.69 -1.98 -9.45
N GLY A 68 16.36 -3.22 -9.09
CA GLY A 68 15.52 -4.11 -9.89
C GLY A 68 14.36 -4.67 -9.06
N ALA A 69 14.54 -5.87 -8.51
CA ALA A 69 13.48 -6.55 -7.79
C ALA A 69 13.93 -7.24 -6.50
N ILE A 70 13.00 -7.31 -5.54
CA ILE A 70 13.17 -8.02 -4.28
C ILE A 70 12.19 -9.21 -4.25
N ARG A 71 12.68 -10.38 -3.82
CA ARG A 71 11.83 -11.54 -3.54
C ARG A 71 12.13 -12.12 -2.16
N LEU A 72 11.08 -12.23 -1.33
CA LEU A 72 11.12 -12.73 0.04
C LEU A 72 10.30 -14.02 0.14
N SER A 73 10.96 -15.16 -0.08
CA SER A 73 10.28 -16.46 -0.23
C SER A 73 10.19 -17.28 1.05
N SER A 74 11.09 -17.06 2.01
CA SER A 74 11.01 -17.66 3.35
C SER A 74 12.03 -17.01 4.29
N GLY A 75 11.89 -17.24 5.60
CA GLY A 75 12.74 -16.66 6.64
C GLY A 75 11.97 -15.64 7.48
N THR A 76 12.63 -15.09 8.50
CA THR A 76 12.06 -14.05 9.37
C THR A 76 12.86 -12.76 9.20
N LEU A 77 12.18 -11.66 8.88
CA LEU A 77 12.77 -10.36 8.67
C LEU A 77 12.21 -9.37 9.68
N GLU A 78 13.07 -8.80 10.51
CA GLU A 78 12.73 -7.77 11.50
C GLU A 78 13.50 -6.50 11.13
N ILE A 79 12.82 -5.54 10.49
CA ILE A 79 13.47 -4.38 9.91
C ILE A 79 12.94 -3.06 10.48
N ALA A 80 13.82 -2.07 10.57
CA ALA A 80 13.54 -0.69 10.90
C ALA A 80 14.32 0.21 9.95
N SER A 81 13.62 1.13 9.32
CA SER A 81 14.18 2.05 8.33
C SER A 81 13.93 3.50 8.71
N GLY A 82 14.90 4.36 8.36
CA GLY A 82 14.75 5.81 8.40
C GLY A 82 14.20 6.39 7.10
N ASP A 83 14.13 5.58 6.04
CA ASP A 83 13.42 5.83 4.79
C ASP A 83 12.51 4.61 4.54
N ASP A 84 12.60 3.89 3.43
CA ASP A 84 11.65 2.81 3.15
C ASP A 84 12.03 1.50 3.83
N GLY A 85 11.04 0.72 4.28
CA GLY A 85 11.31 -0.61 4.80
C GLY A 85 11.92 -1.49 3.71
N ILE A 86 11.21 -1.60 2.59
CA ILE A 86 11.59 -2.40 1.44
C ILE A 86 11.32 -1.58 0.19
N HIS A 87 12.37 -1.26 -0.55
CA HIS A 87 12.30 -0.49 -1.80
C HIS A 87 12.83 -1.33 -2.96
N ALA A 88 12.02 -1.48 -4.00
CA ALA A 88 12.46 -2.06 -5.27
C ALA A 88 11.98 -1.21 -6.43
N GLU A 89 12.88 -0.81 -7.33
CA GLU A 89 12.50 0.04 -8.45
C GLU A 89 11.40 -0.58 -9.32
N VAL A 90 11.44 -1.91 -9.55
CA VAL A 90 10.48 -2.61 -10.41
C VAL A 90 9.47 -3.44 -9.62
N ALA A 91 9.94 -4.39 -8.82
CA ALA A 91 9.03 -5.36 -8.21
C ALA A 91 9.45 -5.84 -6.83
N ALA A 92 8.47 -5.97 -5.93
CA ALA A 92 8.63 -6.62 -4.65
C ALA A 92 7.64 -7.79 -4.52
N VAL A 93 8.17 -9.00 -4.34
CA VAL A 93 7.39 -10.24 -4.24
C VAL A 93 7.61 -10.89 -2.88
N LEU A 94 6.59 -10.87 -2.04
CA LEU A 94 6.56 -11.50 -0.72
C LEU A 94 5.69 -12.76 -0.84
N ASP A 95 6.35 -13.92 -0.94
CA ASP A 95 5.70 -15.19 -1.27
C ASP A 95 6.02 -16.33 -0.28
N GLY A 96 6.36 -15.97 0.96
CA GLY A 96 6.42 -16.93 2.07
C GLY A 96 7.25 -16.52 3.29
N ALA A 97 7.92 -15.37 3.27
CA ALA A 97 8.65 -14.85 4.44
C ALA A 97 7.72 -14.23 5.50
N ASP A 98 8.15 -14.29 6.76
CA ASP A 98 7.57 -13.49 7.84
C ASP A 98 8.35 -12.16 7.93
N VAL A 99 7.66 -11.03 7.74
CA VAL A 99 8.25 -9.70 7.64
C VAL A 99 7.58 -8.76 8.63
N THR A 100 8.39 -8.14 9.49
CA THR A 100 7.98 -7.06 10.38
C THR A 100 8.77 -5.80 9.99
N VAL A 101 8.08 -4.77 9.51
CA VAL A 101 8.61 -3.42 9.33
C VAL A 101 8.14 -2.58 10.51
N SER A 102 9.02 -2.40 11.50
CA SER A 102 8.67 -1.75 12.77
C SER A 102 8.59 -0.22 12.68
N GLN A 103 9.27 0.36 11.70
CA GLN A 103 9.32 1.78 11.39
C GLN A 103 9.83 1.96 9.95
N SER A 104 9.24 2.89 9.21
CA SER A 104 9.74 3.39 7.93
C SER A 104 9.03 4.69 7.53
N ASN A 105 9.52 5.37 6.48
CA ASN A 105 8.77 6.38 5.75
C ASN A 105 7.64 5.70 4.98
N GLU A 106 7.98 4.88 3.98
CA GLU A 106 7.04 3.95 3.35
C GLU A 106 7.34 2.51 3.77
N GLY A 107 6.33 1.67 3.94
CA GLY A 107 6.53 0.28 4.34
C GLY A 107 7.15 -0.59 3.26
N LEU A 108 6.55 -0.53 2.07
CA LEU A 108 6.93 -1.28 0.87
C LEU A 108 6.68 -0.42 -0.36
N GLU A 109 7.74 -0.10 -1.10
CA GLU A 109 7.67 0.68 -2.35
C GLU A 109 8.17 -0.17 -3.53
N ALA A 110 7.36 -0.26 -4.58
CA ALA A 110 7.76 -0.75 -5.90
C ALA A 110 6.70 -0.44 -6.97
N GLY A 111 7.05 -0.50 -8.26
CA GLY A 111 6.05 -0.41 -9.33
C GLY A 111 5.05 -1.58 -9.32
N LEU A 112 5.52 -2.79 -9.01
CA LEU A 112 4.74 -4.02 -8.96
C LEU A 112 4.93 -4.74 -7.61
N ILE A 113 3.91 -4.71 -6.77
CA ILE A 113 3.94 -5.33 -5.44
C ILE A 113 3.08 -6.58 -5.43
N THR A 114 3.60 -7.68 -4.90
CA THR A 114 2.83 -8.92 -4.71
C THR A 114 3.04 -9.48 -3.31
N VAL A 115 1.95 -9.64 -2.56
CA VAL A 115 1.88 -10.44 -1.33
C VAL A 115 1.08 -11.71 -1.63
N ALA A 116 1.77 -12.85 -1.66
CA ALA A 116 1.19 -14.14 -2.05
C ALA A 116 1.12 -15.14 -0.89
N ASP A 117 2.03 -15.07 0.07
CA ASP A 117 2.04 -15.90 1.27
C ASP A 117 2.91 -15.25 2.36
N GLY A 118 2.95 -15.85 3.56
CA GLY A 118 3.70 -15.35 4.71
C GLY A 118 2.91 -14.37 5.57
N SER A 119 3.56 -13.87 6.63
CA SER A 119 3.01 -12.85 7.54
C SER A 119 3.76 -11.54 7.36
N VAL A 120 3.06 -10.47 7.00
CA VAL A 120 3.64 -9.13 6.76
C VAL A 120 2.96 -8.13 7.71
N ASP A 121 3.73 -7.51 8.60
CA ASP A 121 3.28 -6.48 9.53
C ASP A 121 4.10 -5.20 9.31
N ILE A 122 3.44 -4.11 8.95
CA ILE A 122 4.07 -2.86 8.51
C ILE A 122 3.60 -1.69 9.37
N THR A 123 4.55 -0.91 9.87
CA THR A 123 4.34 0.41 10.46
C THR A 123 5.15 1.45 9.69
N ALA A 124 4.43 2.37 9.04
CA ALA A 124 4.99 3.43 8.20
C ALA A 124 4.49 4.80 8.66
N SER A 125 5.34 5.84 8.56
CA SER A 125 4.95 7.22 8.89
C SER A 125 4.22 7.92 7.76
N ASP A 126 4.45 7.50 6.53
CA ASP A 126 3.69 7.87 5.34
C ASP A 126 2.93 6.63 4.86
N ASP A 127 3.13 6.18 3.62
CA ASP A 127 2.34 5.12 3.02
C ASP A 127 2.74 3.73 3.52
N GLY A 128 1.75 2.89 3.77
CA GLY A 128 1.98 1.52 4.19
C GLY A 128 2.54 0.66 3.06
N ILE A 129 1.84 0.66 1.92
CA ILE A 129 2.24 0.01 0.69
C ILE A 129 2.10 1.06 -0.42
N ASN A 130 3.16 1.31 -1.18
CA ASN A 130 3.16 2.31 -2.24
C ASN A 130 3.51 1.70 -3.61
N GLY A 131 2.52 1.67 -4.50
CA GLY A 131 2.67 1.30 -5.90
C GLY A 131 3.02 2.49 -6.79
N SER A 132 4.27 2.96 -6.78
CA SER A 132 4.73 4.22 -7.42
C SER A 132 5.92 4.10 -8.39
N GLY A 133 6.59 2.94 -8.43
CA GLY A 133 7.82 2.72 -9.18
C GLY A 133 7.64 2.27 -10.64
N SER A 134 8.72 1.74 -11.23
CA SER A 134 8.74 1.28 -12.62
C SER A 134 7.92 -0.01 -12.86
N THR A 135 7.04 0.00 -13.87
CA THR A 135 6.19 -1.18 -14.20
C THR A 135 6.82 -2.14 -15.21
N SER A 136 8.07 -1.89 -15.63
CA SER A 136 8.82 -2.75 -16.55
C SER A 136 10.31 -2.73 -16.22
N VAL A 137 11.01 -3.80 -16.62
CA VAL A 137 12.46 -3.90 -16.44
C VAL A 137 13.18 -2.79 -17.21
N GLU A 138 12.72 -2.47 -18.42
CA GLU A 138 13.33 -1.41 -19.23
C GLU A 138 13.20 -0.03 -18.56
N ALA A 139 12.06 0.26 -17.95
CA ALA A 139 11.85 1.49 -17.20
C ALA A 139 12.72 1.52 -15.93
N GLY A 140 12.76 0.42 -15.17
CA GLY A 140 13.54 0.37 -13.93
C GLY A 140 15.04 0.49 -14.17
N VAL A 141 15.57 -0.16 -15.22
CA VAL A 141 16.99 0.02 -15.62
C VAL A 141 17.28 1.47 -16.00
N ALA A 142 16.32 2.18 -16.61
CA ALA A 142 16.49 3.59 -16.93
C ALA A 142 16.43 4.49 -15.68
N ALA A 143 15.55 4.19 -14.73
CA ALA A 143 15.43 4.91 -13.46
C ALA A 143 16.68 4.74 -12.58
N ALA A 144 17.16 3.50 -12.42
CA ALA A 144 18.40 3.20 -11.68
C ALA A 144 19.64 3.88 -12.30
N ALA A 145 19.70 3.96 -13.63
CA ALA A 145 20.78 4.69 -14.29
C ALA A 145 20.71 6.20 -13.97
N ALA A 146 19.51 6.78 -13.93
CA ALA A 146 19.30 8.19 -13.64
C ALA A 146 19.64 8.57 -12.19
N SER A 147 19.36 7.69 -11.22
CA SER A 147 19.68 7.92 -9.80
C SER A 147 21.21 7.90 -9.51
N SER A 148 21.98 7.19 -10.33
CA SER A 148 23.43 7.04 -10.16
C SER A 148 24.30 8.21 -10.67
N ASP A 149 23.73 9.10 -11.48
CA ASP A 149 24.44 10.24 -12.10
C ASP A 149 24.37 11.55 -11.25
N GLU A 150 23.73 11.51 -10.09
CA GLU A 150 23.52 12.64 -9.16
C GLU A 150 24.80 13.01 -8.37
N THR A 151 25.84 13.44 -9.08
CA THR A 151 26.89 14.27 -8.48
C THR A 151 26.44 15.75 -8.45
N GLY A 152 25.53 16.07 -7.52
CA GLY A 152 25.37 17.44 -7.02
C GLY A 152 24.07 18.20 -7.30
N ALA A 153 22.90 17.57 -7.38
CA ALA A 153 21.63 18.31 -7.28
C ALA A 153 21.11 18.37 -5.85
N VAL A 154 21.26 19.56 -5.25
CA VAL A 154 20.43 20.01 -4.13
C VAL A 154 18.95 20.02 -4.53
N GLU A 155 18.12 19.41 -3.69
CA GLU A 155 16.64 19.50 -3.66
C GLU A 155 15.90 19.16 -4.98
N GLN A 156 15.62 17.87 -5.19
CA GLN A 156 14.43 17.48 -5.93
C GLN A 156 13.34 17.09 -4.91
N GLN A 157 12.68 18.11 -4.35
CA GLN A 157 11.26 17.95 -4.03
C GLN A 157 10.57 17.50 -5.32
N ASP A 158 9.83 16.41 -5.29
CA ASP A 158 8.88 15.94 -6.32
C ASP A 158 8.60 16.99 -7.42
N GLN A 159 9.41 16.95 -8.48
CA GLN A 159 9.22 17.80 -9.67
C GLN A 159 8.64 16.97 -10.81
N ARG A 160 7.46 16.38 -10.58
CA ARG A 160 6.44 16.41 -11.64
C ARG A 160 5.96 17.86 -11.80
N GLN A 161 6.71 18.60 -12.60
CA GLN A 161 6.53 19.99 -13.03
C GLN A 161 5.09 20.54 -12.92
N ALA A 162 4.74 21.14 -11.77
CA ALA A 162 3.63 22.08 -11.68
C ALA A 162 4.11 23.46 -12.18
N GLY A 163 3.93 23.72 -13.48
CA GLY A 163 4.10 25.07 -14.03
C GLY A 163 3.18 26.09 -13.34
N PRO A 164 3.54 27.39 -13.32
CA PRO A 164 2.74 28.41 -12.65
C PRO A 164 1.43 28.63 -13.43
N GLY A 165 0.39 27.91 -12.99
CA GLY A 165 -0.93 27.83 -13.62
C GLY A 165 -1.74 26.57 -13.29
N GLY A 166 -1.22 25.69 -12.42
CA GLY A 166 -1.75 24.37 -12.00
C GLY A 166 -3.20 24.04 -12.34
N GLU A 167 -3.40 23.49 -13.53
CA GLU A 167 -4.46 22.53 -13.78
C GLU A 167 -4.05 21.24 -13.02
N GLY A 168 -5.00 20.62 -12.32
CA GLY A 168 -4.73 19.62 -11.26
C GLY A 168 -3.86 18.43 -11.67
N ALA A 169 -3.24 17.78 -10.69
CA ALA A 169 -2.54 16.51 -10.89
C ALA A 169 -3.46 15.50 -11.60
N ASP A 170 -2.94 14.85 -12.63
CA ASP A 170 -3.69 13.88 -13.43
C ASP A 170 -3.66 12.52 -12.69
N PHE A 171 -4.74 12.19 -11.98
CA PHE A 171 -4.92 10.94 -11.22
C PHE A 171 -5.28 9.76 -12.15
N THR A 172 -4.50 9.57 -13.22
CA THR A 172 -4.73 8.49 -14.19
C THR A 172 -3.99 7.24 -13.77
N ASP A 173 -4.62 6.08 -13.97
CA ASP A 173 -3.98 4.76 -13.88
C ASP A 173 -2.70 4.70 -14.75
N SER A 174 -1.53 4.69 -14.11
CA SER A 174 -0.21 4.58 -14.76
C SER A 174 0.31 3.15 -14.87
N GLY A 175 -0.48 2.16 -14.44
CA GLY A 175 -0.22 0.73 -14.62
C GLY A 175 0.54 0.05 -13.48
N GLU A 176 0.89 0.76 -12.41
CA GLU A 176 1.40 0.18 -11.17
C GLU A 176 0.34 -0.76 -10.56
N LEU A 177 0.79 -1.76 -9.82
CA LEU A 177 -0.11 -2.79 -9.33
C LEU A 177 0.32 -3.34 -7.99
N VAL A 178 -0.57 -3.22 -7.01
CA VAL A 178 -0.49 -3.94 -5.74
C VAL A 178 -1.40 -5.15 -5.80
N THR A 179 -0.83 -6.34 -5.67
CA THR A 179 -1.55 -7.62 -5.69
C THR A 179 -1.44 -8.32 -4.34
N ILE A 180 -2.57 -8.65 -3.73
CA ILE A 180 -2.66 -9.47 -2.52
C ILE A 180 -3.45 -10.74 -2.88
N SER A 181 -2.76 -11.86 -2.94
CA SER A 181 -3.33 -13.15 -3.37
C SER A 181 -3.37 -14.22 -2.27
N GLY A 182 -2.67 -13.98 -1.16
CA GLY A 182 -2.61 -14.88 -0.01
C GLY A 182 -1.88 -14.24 1.17
N GLY A 183 -1.48 -15.05 2.14
CA GLY A 183 -0.79 -14.60 3.35
C GLY A 183 -1.66 -13.75 4.30
N SER A 184 -1.00 -13.14 5.28
CA SER A 184 -1.56 -12.17 6.21
C SER A 184 -0.81 -10.85 6.08
N LEU A 185 -1.53 -9.76 5.77
CA LEU A 185 -0.98 -8.41 5.68
C LEU A 185 -1.65 -7.52 6.72
N VAL A 186 -0.86 -6.90 7.60
CA VAL A 186 -1.29 -5.87 8.53
C VAL A 186 -0.49 -4.61 8.25
N VAL A 187 -1.19 -3.50 8.05
CA VAL A 187 -0.58 -2.21 7.72
C VAL A 187 -1.06 -1.15 8.70
N ASN A 188 -0.14 -0.34 9.22
CA ASN A 188 -0.40 0.83 10.02
C ASN A 188 0.35 2.03 9.45
N ALA A 189 -0.37 2.89 8.73
CA ALA A 189 0.22 3.94 7.90
C ALA A 189 -0.17 5.35 8.38
N GLY A 190 0.76 6.30 8.40
CA GLY A 190 0.47 7.70 8.71
C GLY A 190 -0.11 8.46 7.52
N GLY A 191 0.31 8.08 6.31
CA GLY A 191 -0.25 8.39 5.00
C GLY A 191 -1.25 7.32 4.55
N ASP A 192 -1.27 7.01 3.27
CA ASP A 192 -2.17 6.05 2.67
C ASP A 192 -1.89 4.62 3.14
N GLY A 193 -2.96 3.87 3.38
CA GLY A 193 -2.84 2.49 3.86
C GLY A 193 -2.28 1.55 2.79
N LEU A 194 -3.07 1.37 1.73
CA LEU A 194 -2.60 0.77 0.48
C LEU A 194 -2.76 1.84 -0.59
N ASP A 195 -1.66 2.24 -1.20
CA ASP A 195 -1.63 3.20 -2.30
C ASP A 195 -1.12 2.54 -3.60
N SER A 196 -1.69 2.96 -4.71
CA SER A 196 -1.14 2.68 -6.03
C SER A 196 -1.51 3.76 -7.03
N ASN A 197 -0.49 4.26 -7.73
CA ASN A 197 -0.70 5.11 -8.90
C ASN A 197 -1.38 4.37 -10.07
N GLY A 198 -1.52 3.05 -9.99
CA GLY A 198 -2.35 2.23 -10.86
C GLY A 198 -3.49 1.56 -10.09
N SER A 199 -3.48 0.23 -9.99
CA SER A 199 -4.60 -0.55 -9.44
C SER A 199 -4.21 -1.37 -8.20
N ILE A 200 -5.22 -1.77 -7.42
CA ILE A 200 -5.06 -2.68 -6.28
C ILE A 200 -5.95 -3.89 -6.50
N SER A 201 -5.40 -5.09 -6.33
CA SER A 201 -6.13 -6.36 -6.51
C SER A 201 -5.98 -7.28 -5.29
N ILE A 202 -7.09 -7.59 -4.64
CA ILE A 202 -7.18 -8.52 -3.51
C ILE A 202 -8.01 -9.73 -3.93
N THR A 203 -7.33 -10.87 -4.06
CA THR A 203 -7.94 -12.14 -4.52
C THR A 203 -7.92 -13.22 -3.44
N GLY A 204 -7.13 -13.05 -2.38
CA GLY A 204 -6.99 -14.02 -1.30
C GLY A 204 -6.30 -13.41 -0.06
N GLY A 205 -6.02 -14.24 0.93
CA GLY A 205 -5.35 -13.83 2.17
C GLY A 205 -6.23 -13.03 3.14
N THR A 206 -5.60 -12.47 4.16
CA THR A 206 -6.21 -11.56 5.13
C THR A 206 -5.46 -10.23 5.17
N THR A 207 -6.14 -9.15 4.81
CA THR A 207 -5.58 -7.80 4.78
C THR A 207 -6.27 -6.93 5.83
N THR A 208 -5.49 -6.36 6.75
CA THR A 208 -5.96 -5.38 7.73
C THR A 208 -5.18 -4.08 7.57
N VAL A 209 -5.87 -2.97 7.40
CA VAL A 209 -5.27 -1.67 7.18
C VAL A 209 -5.78 -0.69 8.22
N TRP A 210 -4.86 -0.20 9.05
CA TRP A 210 -5.03 0.92 9.97
C TRP A 210 -4.54 2.19 9.29
N GLY A 211 -5.39 2.71 8.41
CA GLY A 211 -5.13 3.90 7.62
C GLY A 211 -5.02 5.18 8.44
N PRO A 212 -4.86 6.32 7.76
CA PRO A 212 -4.53 7.61 8.37
C PRO A 212 -5.70 8.15 9.17
N THR A 213 -5.40 9.09 10.08
CA THR A 213 -6.43 9.88 10.77
C THR A 213 -6.67 11.24 10.15
N ASN A 214 -5.88 11.60 9.13
CA ASN A 214 -5.97 12.87 8.41
C ASN A 214 -6.84 12.69 7.16
N ASP A 215 -7.57 13.74 6.77
CA ASP A 215 -8.49 13.70 5.63
C ASP A 215 -7.80 13.91 4.27
N GLY A 216 -6.47 14.07 4.25
CA GLY A 216 -5.68 14.20 3.02
C GLY A 216 -5.29 12.87 2.38
N ASN A 217 -5.48 11.77 3.11
CA ASN A 217 -5.11 10.41 2.75
C ASN A 217 -6.26 9.44 3.13
N GLY A 218 -6.29 8.25 2.54
CA GLY A 218 -7.24 7.16 2.74
C GLY A 218 -6.61 5.87 3.29
N ALA A 219 -7.45 4.95 3.77
CA ALA A 219 -6.96 3.59 4.11
C ALA A 219 -6.71 2.75 2.85
N LEU A 220 -7.32 3.13 1.75
CA LEU A 220 -7.22 2.55 0.42
C LEU A 220 -7.19 3.73 -0.54
N ASP A 221 -6.20 3.78 -1.41
CA ASP A 221 -6.09 4.77 -2.48
C ASP A 221 -5.58 4.06 -3.75
N CYS A 222 -6.28 4.23 -4.87
CA CYS A 222 -5.72 3.85 -6.16
C CYS A 222 -6.34 4.68 -7.28
N ASN A 223 -5.51 5.10 -8.25
CA ASN A 223 -6.00 5.85 -9.41
C ASN A 223 -6.85 4.99 -10.36
N GLY A 224 -6.58 3.68 -10.38
CA GLY A 224 -7.18 2.68 -11.25
C GLY A 224 -8.34 1.94 -10.60
N THR A 225 -8.28 0.61 -10.61
CA THR A 225 -9.36 -0.24 -10.07
C THR A 225 -8.98 -0.84 -8.72
N MET A 226 -9.76 -0.55 -7.69
CA MET A 226 -9.78 -1.30 -6.43
C MET A 226 -10.60 -2.59 -6.59
N SER A 227 -9.92 -3.69 -6.89
CA SER A 227 -10.54 -5.00 -7.10
C SER A 227 -10.46 -5.89 -5.86
N VAL A 228 -11.60 -6.38 -5.37
CA VAL A 228 -11.67 -7.32 -4.23
C VAL A 228 -12.57 -8.49 -4.57
N THR A 229 -11.98 -9.60 -5.02
CA THR A 229 -12.70 -10.78 -5.52
C THR A 229 -12.62 -11.99 -4.59
N GLY A 230 -11.75 -11.94 -3.58
CA GLY A 230 -11.59 -12.99 -2.58
C GLY A 230 -10.84 -12.51 -1.33
N GLY A 231 -10.52 -13.44 -0.44
CA GLY A 231 -9.85 -13.13 0.82
C GLY A 231 -10.73 -12.38 1.83
N THR A 232 -10.09 -11.69 2.77
CA THR A 232 -10.72 -10.76 3.70
C THR A 232 -9.97 -9.44 3.67
N LEU A 233 -10.71 -8.33 3.55
CA LEU A 233 -10.19 -6.98 3.68
C LEU A 233 -10.89 -6.30 4.86
N LEU A 234 -10.13 -5.72 5.78
CA LEU A 234 -10.57 -4.75 6.76
C LEU A 234 -9.73 -3.48 6.58
N ALA A 235 -10.32 -2.40 6.11
CA ALA A 235 -9.66 -1.10 6.02
C ALA A 235 -10.39 -0.09 6.91
N VAL A 236 -9.64 0.53 7.82
CA VAL A 236 -10.16 1.45 8.84
C VAL A 236 -9.31 2.71 8.82
N GLY A 237 -9.91 3.87 8.60
CA GLY A 237 -9.14 5.11 8.43
C GLY A 237 -9.99 6.37 8.42
N SER A 238 -9.48 7.42 7.79
CA SER A 238 -10.15 8.71 7.59
C SER A 238 -11.40 8.58 6.72
N ALA A 239 -12.25 9.61 6.72
CA ALA A 239 -13.41 9.69 5.83
C ALA A 239 -13.21 10.66 4.65
N GLY A 240 -12.19 11.53 4.71
CA GLY A 240 -11.95 12.57 3.71
C GLY A 240 -11.67 12.04 2.30
N MET A 241 -10.76 11.08 2.19
CA MET A 241 -10.35 10.42 0.93
C MET A 241 -10.70 8.93 0.97
N ALA A 242 -11.82 8.58 1.60
CA ALA A 242 -12.16 7.18 1.77
C ALA A 242 -12.65 6.54 0.47
N GLU A 243 -11.93 5.50 0.02
CA GLU A 243 -12.32 4.68 -1.12
C GLU A 243 -12.98 3.36 -0.69
N ALA A 244 -13.63 2.71 -1.65
CA ALA A 244 -14.25 1.40 -1.49
C ALA A 244 -14.05 0.56 -2.77
N PRO A 245 -14.22 -0.77 -2.70
CA PRO A 245 -14.04 -1.63 -3.88
C PRO A 245 -14.89 -1.19 -5.07
N SER A 246 -14.25 -1.00 -6.22
CA SER A 246 -14.90 -0.61 -7.48
C SER A 246 -15.21 -1.81 -8.37
N SER A 247 -14.57 -2.97 -8.13
CA SER A 247 -14.86 -4.24 -8.79
C SER A 247 -14.73 -5.42 -7.82
N THR A 248 -15.73 -6.31 -7.74
CA THR A 248 -15.68 -7.43 -6.78
C THR A 248 -16.05 -8.81 -7.31
N GLU A 249 -16.39 -8.92 -8.60
CA GLU A 249 -16.89 -10.18 -9.20
C GLU A 249 -18.05 -10.85 -8.42
N GLY A 250 -18.80 -10.06 -7.64
CA GLY A 250 -19.90 -10.54 -6.81
C GLY A 250 -19.54 -10.82 -5.35
N ALA A 251 -18.26 -10.73 -4.97
CA ALA A 251 -17.86 -10.76 -3.57
C ALA A 251 -18.53 -9.61 -2.78
N GLY A 252 -18.96 -9.91 -1.56
CA GLY A 252 -19.66 -8.97 -0.71
C GLY A 252 -18.73 -8.06 0.07
N TRP A 253 -19.13 -6.80 0.19
CA TRP A 253 -18.41 -5.80 0.96
C TRP A 253 -19.35 -4.80 1.62
N ILE A 254 -18.88 -4.11 2.65
CA ILE A 254 -19.55 -3.00 3.32
C ILE A 254 -18.64 -1.78 3.33
N SER A 255 -19.24 -0.60 3.29
CA SER A 255 -18.57 0.68 3.55
C SER A 255 -19.43 1.50 4.49
N ALA A 256 -18.81 2.19 5.43
CA ALA A 256 -19.51 3.00 6.42
C ALA A 256 -18.70 4.22 6.85
N ALA A 257 -19.33 5.38 6.77
CA ALA A 257 -18.85 6.61 7.41
C ALA A 257 -19.36 6.64 8.86
N LEU A 258 -18.49 6.25 9.80
CA LEU A 258 -18.76 6.25 11.23
C LEU A 258 -17.44 6.35 11.99
N SER A 259 -17.47 6.93 13.18
CA SER A 259 -16.26 7.21 13.94
C SER A 259 -16.10 6.37 15.19
N GLY A 260 -14.84 6.17 15.57
CA GLY A 260 -14.42 5.57 16.83
C GLY A 260 -13.05 6.10 17.23
N ALA A 261 -12.73 5.96 18.52
CA ALA A 261 -11.42 6.32 19.04
C ALA A 261 -10.45 5.13 18.91
N GLN A 262 -9.15 5.41 19.07
CA GLN A 262 -8.20 4.34 19.35
C GLN A 262 -8.67 3.54 20.57
N GLY A 263 -8.66 2.22 20.47
CA GLY A 263 -9.13 1.31 21.50
C GLY A 263 -10.65 1.08 21.51
N SER A 264 -11.43 1.74 20.65
CA SER A 264 -12.86 1.44 20.47
C SER A 264 -13.06 0.00 20.02
N LYS A 265 -14.09 -0.65 20.57
CA LYS A 265 -14.49 -2.00 20.18
C LYS A 265 -15.51 -1.92 19.07
N VAL A 266 -15.21 -2.60 17.97
CA VAL A 266 -16.06 -2.65 16.78
C VAL A 266 -16.58 -4.06 16.57
N ARG A 267 -17.85 -4.18 16.18
CA ARG A 267 -18.49 -5.44 15.78
C ARG A 267 -19.29 -5.22 14.51
N ILE A 268 -19.23 -6.17 13.58
CA ILE A 268 -20.12 -6.24 12.42
C ILE A 268 -21.03 -7.44 12.65
N VAL A 269 -22.34 -7.21 12.65
CA VAL A 269 -23.36 -8.25 12.85
C VAL A 269 -24.33 -8.30 11.68
N ASP A 270 -24.79 -9.50 11.34
CA ASP A 270 -25.84 -9.69 10.34
C ASP A 270 -27.25 -9.38 10.90
N SER A 271 -28.26 -9.42 10.03
CA SER A 271 -29.67 -9.23 10.41
C SER A 271 -30.24 -10.27 11.39
N ALA A 272 -29.59 -11.43 11.54
CA ALA A 272 -29.95 -12.46 12.52
C ALA A 272 -29.27 -12.24 13.88
N GLY A 273 -28.38 -11.25 14.00
CA GLY A 273 -27.58 -10.97 15.19
C GLY A 273 -26.32 -11.83 15.30
N THR A 274 -25.92 -12.53 14.22
CA THR A 274 -24.66 -13.27 14.16
C THR A 274 -23.51 -12.30 14.01
N GLU A 275 -22.46 -12.46 14.82
CA GLU A 275 -21.23 -11.69 14.67
C GLU A 275 -20.39 -12.22 13.50
N ILE A 276 -20.05 -11.33 12.58
CA ILE A 276 -19.23 -11.60 11.39
C ILE A 276 -17.76 -11.26 11.65
N LEU A 277 -17.52 -10.14 12.34
CA LEU A 277 -16.19 -9.64 12.69
C LEU A 277 -16.27 -8.87 14.02
N SER A 278 -15.24 -9.00 14.85
CA SER A 278 -14.98 -8.07 15.95
C SER A 278 -13.51 -7.71 16.01
N PHE A 279 -13.21 -6.44 16.27
CA PHE A 279 -11.85 -5.94 16.45
C PHE A 279 -11.79 -4.79 17.45
N THR A 280 -10.58 -4.46 17.88
CA THR A 280 -10.28 -3.24 18.64
C THR A 280 -9.48 -2.32 17.74
N ALA A 281 -9.93 -1.07 17.57
CA ALA A 281 -9.30 -0.15 16.64
C ALA A 281 -7.90 0.27 17.11
N SER A 282 -6.88 0.11 16.26
CA SER A 282 -5.51 0.52 16.57
C SER A 282 -5.32 2.04 16.57
N LYS A 283 -6.22 2.75 15.89
CA LYS A 283 -6.20 4.21 15.71
C LYS A 283 -7.62 4.77 15.82
N ALA A 284 -7.73 6.09 15.99
CA ALA A 284 -9.00 6.76 15.75
C ALA A 284 -9.37 6.65 14.26
N PHE A 285 -10.66 6.63 13.94
CA PHE A 285 -11.12 6.44 12.56
C PHE A 285 -12.46 7.14 12.33
N ALA A 286 -12.79 7.32 11.06
CA ALA A 286 -14.05 7.89 10.57
C ALA A 286 -14.66 7.07 9.42
N SER A 287 -13.97 6.05 8.93
CA SER A 287 -14.42 5.14 7.88
C SER A 287 -14.07 3.69 8.20
N ILE A 288 -14.93 2.77 7.79
CA ILE A 288 -14.66 1.33 7.73
C ILE A 288 -15.09 0.82 6.36
N VAL A 289 -14.20 0.08 5.71
CA VAL A 289 -14.48 -0.80 4.59
C VAL A 289 -14.16 -2.23 5.00
N TYR A 290 -15.08 -3.15 4.75
CA TYR A 290 -14.87 -4.55 5.05
C TYR A 290 -15.42 -5.45 3.95
N ALA A 291 -14.63 -6.39 3.47
CA ALA A 291 -15.03 -7.39 2.47
C ALA A 291 -14.64 -8.79 2.95
N SER A 292 -15.56 -9.74 2.79
CA SER A 292 -15.28 -11.15 3.05
C SER A 292 -16.35 -12.04 2.43
N ALA A 293 -16.06 -13.35 2.33
CA ALA A 293 -17.04 -14.34 1.88
C ALA A 293 -18.30 -14.46 2.76
N GLN A 294 -18.29 -13.88 3.98
CA GLN A 294 -19.45 -13.86 4.87
C GLN A 294 -20.38 -12.67 4.60
N ILE A 295 -19.94 -11.69 3.81
CA ILE A 295 -20.76 -10.56 3.38
C ILE A 295 -21.50 -10.93 2.10
N THR A 296 -22.80 -10.61 2.05
CA THR A 296 -23.66 -10.83 0.88
C THR A 296 -24.20 -9.49 0.39
N ASN A 297 -23.88 -9.12 -0.86
CA ASN A 297 -24.37 -7.88 -1.46
C ASN A 297 -25.90 -7.79 -1.43
N GLY A 298 -26.43 -6.60 -1.09
CA GLY A 298 -27.85 -6.33 -0.93
C GLY A 298 -28.47 -6.77 0.41
N ALA A 299 -27.73 -7.46 1.27
CA ALA A 299 -28.16 -7.73 2.64
C ALA A 299 -27.78 -6.57 3.58
N ASP A 300 -28.56 -6.41 4.65
CA ASP A 300 -28.30 -5.40 5.69
C ASP A 300 -27.44 -5.98 6.81
N TYR A 301 -26.49 -5.17 7.27
CA TYR A 301 -25.59 -5.42 8.39
C TYR A 301 -25.64 -4.26 9.37
N THR A 302 -25.27 -4.51 10.61
CA THR A 302 -25.10 -3.47 11.63
C THR A 302 -23.66 -3.43 12.10
N ILE A 303 -23.06 -2.24 12.06
CA ILE A 303 -21.75 -1.96 12.64
C ILE A 303 -21.97 -1.32 14.00
N GLU A 304 -21.44 -1.94 15.05
CA GLU A 304 -21.50 -1.44 16.42
C GLU A 304 -20.13 -0.90 16.83
N VAL A 305 -20.07 0.35 17.29
CA VAL A 305 -18.86 0.95 17.88
C VAL A 305 -19.18 1.37 19.31
N ASP A 306 -18.51 0.72 20.27
CA ASP A 306 -18.72 0.93 21.71
C ASP A 306 -20.22 0.93 22.12
N GLY A 307 -21.03 0.12 21.44
CA GLY A 307 -22.47 -0.02 21.68
C GLY A 307 -23.37 0.92 20.87
N SER A 308 -22.82 1.84 20.08
CA SER A 308 -23.58 2.66 19.11
C SER A 308 -23.70 1.92 17.78
N SER A 309 -24.90 1.83 17.21
CA SER A 309 -25.17 1.05 16.00
C SER A 309 -25.37 1.91 14.75
N THR A 310 -24.77 1.50 13.65
CA THR A 310 -24.96 2.04 12.29
C THR A 310 -25.39 0.92 11.36
N SER A 311 -26.52 1.07 10.69
CA SER A 311 -26.97 0.10 9.67
C SER A 311 -26.37 0.42 8.31
N VAL A 312 -25.93 -0.61 7.59
CA VAL A 312 -25.37 -0.52 6.25
C VAL A 312 -25.94 -1.63 5.36
N THR A 313 -26.11 -1.34 4.07
CA THR A 313 -26.46 -2.36 3.07
C THR A 313 -25.20 -2.72 2.30
N ALA A 314 -24.86 -4.00 2.28
CA ALA A 314 -23.66 -4.48 1.60
C ALA A 314 -23.72 -4.23 0.08
N GLY A 315 -22.57 -3.95 -0.53
CA GLY A 315 -22.43 -3.62 -1.94
C GLY A 315 -22.78 -2.17 -2.28
N GLN A 316 -22.90 -1.30 -1.28
CA GLN A 316 -23.15 0.14 -1.45
C GLN A 316 -22.06 0.92 -0.73
N ALA A 317 -21.49 1.91 -1.42
CA ALA A 317 -20.58 2.87 -0.80
C ALA A 317 -21.36 3.76 0.17
N ALA A 318 -20.77 4.11 1.31
CA ALA A 318 -21.32 5.14 2.18
C ALA A 318 -21.34 6.51 1.46
N ALA A 319 -22.20 7.41 1.93
CA ALA A 319 -22.23 8.77 1.40
C ALA A 319 -20.89 9.46 1.70
N GLY A 320 -20.18 9.90 0.65
CA GLY A 320 -18.86 10.51 0.77
C GLY A 320 -17.68 9.54 0.59
N THR A 321 -17.88 8.22 0.72
CA THR A 321 -16.83 7.20 0.43
C THR A 321 -16.81 6.82 -1.05
N GLY A 322 -16.86 7.81 -1.91
CA GLY A 322 -16.80 7.63 -3.35
C GLY A 322 -16.14 8.86 -3.89
N GLY A 323 -14.81 8.79 -4.01
CA GLY A 323 -14.06 9.68 -4.89
C GLY A 323 -14.83 9.73 -6.21
N ALA A 324 -15.44 10.88 -6.47
CA ALA A 324 -16.26 11.07 -7.63
C ALA A 324 -15.34 11.03 -8.86
N MET A 325 -15.09 9.86 -9.43
CA MET A 325 -14.72 9.72 -10.83
C MET A 325 -15.96 9.99 -11.69
N GLY A 326 -16.45 11.23 -11.59
CA GLY A 326 -17.49 11.79 -12.40
C GLY A 326 -16.94 12.16 -13.77
N GLY A 327 -16.74 11.17 -14.63
CA GLY A 327 -16.66 11.40 -16.08
C GLY A 327 -18.06 11.70 -16.62
N PRO A 328 -18.32 12.87 -17.25
CA PRO A 328 -19.63 13.14 -17.83
C PRO A 328 -19.76 12.39 -19.17
N GLY A 329 -20.61 11.36 -19.24
CA GLY A 329 -20.88 10.75 -20.55
C GLY A 329 -21.75 9.50 -20.55
N GLY A 330 -23.02 9.60 -20.17
CA GLY A 330 -23.91 8.44 -20.17
C GLY A 330 -25.40 8.75 -20.16
N GLN A 331 -25.89 9.58 -21.09
CA GLN A 331 -27.32 9.62 -21.40
C GLN A 331 -27.53 9.40 -22.91
N GLY A 332 -27.99 8.20 -23.28
CA GLY A 332 -28.83 8.04 -24.48
C GLY A 332 -30.11 8.83 -24.28
N VAL A 333 -30.76 9.45 -25.26
CA VAL A 333 -31.15 9.07 -26.64
C VAL A 333 -31.81 10.36 -27.26
N PRO A 334 -32.23 10.44 -28.55
CA PRO A 334 -31.98 9.63 -29.75
C PRO A 334 -31.60 10.45 -31.02
N VAL A 335 -31.28 9.71 -32.08
CA VAL A 335 -31.09 10.05 -33.50
C VAL A 335 -31.85 11.29 -34.04
N ALA A 336 -31.12 12.22 -34.65
CA ALA A 336 -31.61 13.02 -35.78
C ALA A 336 -30.47 13.35 -36.76
N LEU A 337 -30.72 13.06 -38.03
CA LEU A 337 -29.84 13.28 -39.18
C LEU A 337 -29.45 14.76 -39.37
N GLY A 338 -28.22 14.99 -39.84
CA GLY A 338 -28.00 15.99 -40.90
C GLY A 338 -26.75 16.88 -40.82
N GLY A 339 -25.74 16.58 -41.66
CA GLY A 339 -25.03 17.61 -42.44
C GLY A 339 -23.82 18.32 -41.82
N PRO A 340 -22.96 18.97 -42.64
CA PRO A 340 -21.51 18.81 -42.54
C PRO A 340 -20.71 20.00 -41.99
N ARG A 341 -19.46 19.68 -41.66
CA ARG A 341 -18.23 20.49 -41.47
C ARG A 341 -18.28 21.94 -41.98
N ALA A 342 -17.71 22.86 -41.19
CA ALA A 342 -16.93 23.98 -41.73
C ALA A 342 -15.99 24.62 -40.69
N ARG A 343 -14.70 24.58 -41.06
CA ARG A 343 -13.54 25.40 -40.68
C ARG A 343 -12.91 25.18 -39.30
#